data_AF-A0A3C0SRU5-F1
#
_entry.id   AF-A0A3C0SRU5-F1
#
_cell.length_a   1.000
_cell.length_b   1.000
_cell.length_c   1.000
_cell.angle_alpha   90.00
_cell.angle_beta   90.00
_cell.angle_gamma   90.00
#
_symmetry.space_group_name_H-M   'P 1'
#
loop_
_entity.id
_entity.type
_entity.pdbx_description
1 polymer ?
#
loop_
_entity_poly.entity_id
_entity_poly.type
_entity_poly.pdbx_seq_one_letter_code
_entity_poly.pdbx_strand_id
1 'polypeptide(L)'
;MHFGDEEGNIILAKSGGKTSPVPQISIVDINGKNVRNIELDPDVAVQDFDVRDNKIIALTFSFEEFIKTKFKEQNNSAKINYSIIEMDMEGSNKKVISEIKAVSVDSISFSKSKDFIILG
;
A
#
# COMPACT_ATOMS: atom_id res chain seq x y z
N MET A 1 7.41 13.15 -14.32
CA MET A 1 7.93 12.09 -13.42
C MET A 1 8.06 10.84 -14.26
N HIS A 2 9.30 10.40 -14.50
CA HIS A 2 9.58 9.09 -15.10
C HIS A 2 10.00 8.20 -13.94
N PHE A 3 9.25 7.16 -13.66
CA PHE A 3 9.62 6.13 -12.70
C PHE A 3 9.68 4.82 -13.47
N GLY A 4 10.61 3.94 -13.12
CA GLY A 4 10.84 2.63 -13.72
C GLY A 4 11.90 1.91 -12.88
N ASP A 5 11.93 0.58 -12.93
CA ASP A 5 13.07 -0.19 -12.42
C ASP A 5 14.39 0.25 -13.07
N GLU A 6 15.54 -0.28 -12.63
CA GLU A 6 16.86 0.07 -13.17
C GLU A 6 16.99 -0.17 -14.69
N GLU A 7 16.05 -0.92 -15.30
CA GLU A 7 15.96 -1.21 -16.73
C GLU A 7 14.82 -0.46 -17.45
N GLY A 8 13.96 0.26 -16.72
CA GLY A 8 12.84 1.04 -17.25
C GLY A 8 11.58 0.25 -17.62
N ASN A 9 11.35 -0.94 -17.07
CA ASN A 9 10.30 -1.86 -17.55
C ASN A 9 8.99 -1.80 -16.74
N ILE A 10 9.07 -1.81 -15.41
CA ILE A 10 7.89 -1.85 -14.51
C ILE A 10 7.91 -0.71 -13.50
N ILE A 11 6.74 -0.08 -13.29
CA ILE A 11 6.51 0.94 -12.25
C ILE A 11 5.43 0.45 -11.29
N LEU A 12 5.68 0.62 -10.00
CA LEU A 12 4.65 0.52 -8.97
C LEU A 12 4.20 1.93 -8.57
N ALA A 13 2.91 2.19 -8.58
CA ALA A 13 2.34 3.48 -8.22
C ALA A 13 1.13 3.33 -7.30
N LYS A 14 0.99 4.22 -6.32
CA LYS A 14 -0.27 4.35 -5.57
C LYS A 14 -1.30 4.99 -6.49
N SER A 15 -2.44 4.35 -6.66
CA SER A 15 -3.54 4.86 -7.47
C SER A 15 -4.84 4.92 -6.69
N GLY A 16 -5.72 5.82 -7.11
CA GLY A 16 -7.14 5.85 -6.71
C GLY A 16 -7.94 6.02 -7.99
N GLY A 17 -8.79 5.05 -8.32
CA GLY A 17 -9.50 5.02 -9.58
C GLY A 17 -10.75 5.91 -9.57
N LYS A 18 -11.22 6.32 -10.75
CA LYS A 18 -12.58 6.90 -10.92
C LYS A 18 -13.71 5.94 -10.50
N THR A 19 -13.43 4.64 -10.47
CA THR A 19 -14.40 3.56 -10.22
C THR A 19 -14.26 2.87 -8.86
N SER A 20 -13.14 3.09 -8.16
CA SER A 20 -12.98 2.71 -6.75
C SER A 20 -12.12 3.77 -6.04
N PRO A 21 -12.69 4.51 -5.07
CA PRO A 21 -11.93 5.51 -4.31
C PRO A 21 -10.95 4.88 -3.32
N VAL A 22 -10.95 3.55 -3.19
CA VAL A 22 -10.05 2.80 -2.31
C VAL A 22 -8.64 2.89 -2.89
N PRO A 23 -7.66 3.49 -2.19
CA PRO A 23 -6.29 3.55 -2.66
C PRO A 23 -5.68 2.15 -2.85
N GLN A 24 -5.02 1.92 -3.98
CA GLN A 24 -4.43 0.63 -4.36
C GLN A 24 -3.00 0.80 -4.87
N ILE A 25 -2.30 -0.31 -5.08
CA ILE A 25 -1.03 -0.36 -5.79
C ILE A 25 -1.31 -0.78 -7.23
N SER A 26 -0.86 0.02 -8.20
CA SER A 26 -0.88 -0.30 -9.62
C SER A 26 0.50 -0.71 -10.10
N ILE A 27 0.53 -1.77 -10.90
CA ILE A 27 1.67 -2.22 -11.68
C ILE A 27 1.48 -1.68 -13.09
N VAL A 28 2.42 -0.87 -13.53
CA VAL A 28 2.46 -0.26 -14.87
C VAL A 28 3.61 -0.90 -15.63
N ASP A 29 3.26 -1.67 -16.66
CA ASP A 29 4.21 -2.15 -17.65
C ASP A 29 4.35 -1.07 -18.74
N ILE A 30 5.52 -0.42 -18.77
CA ILE A 30 5.78 0.69 -19.70
C ILE A 30 5.85 0.18 -21.14
N ASN A 31 6.48 -0.97 -21.35
CA ASN A 31 6.72 -1.53 -22.68
C ASN A 31 5.46 -2.17 -23.25
N GLY A 32 4.76 -2.95 -22.44
CA GLY A 32 3.48 -3.56 -22.78
C GLY A 32 2.31 -2.56 -22.79
N LYS A 33 2.53 -1.32 -22.32
CA LYS A 33 1.51 -0.26 -22.19
C LYS A 33 0.27 -0.74 -21.45
N ASN A 34 0.49 -1.56 -20.42
CA ASN A 34 -0.59 -2.15 -19.64
C ASN A 34 -0.51 -1.67 -18.20
N VAL A 35 -1.68 -1.48 -17.58
CA VAL A 35 -1.81 -1.13 -16.17
C VAL A 35 -2.74 -2.13 -15.53
N ARG A 36 -2.28 -2.76 -14.45
CA ARG A 36 -3.10 -3.62 -13.61
C ARG A 36 -2.97 -3.21 -12.16
N ASN A 37 -4.01 -3.44 -11.37
CA ASN A 37 -3.94 -3.21 -9.92
C ASN A 37 -3.57 -4.51 -9.22
N ILE A 38 -2.86 -4.40 -8.10
CA ILE A 38 -2.73 -5.50 -7.15
C ILE A 38 -4.10 -5.69 -6.50
N GLU A 39 -4.70 -6.86 -6.72
CA GLU A 39 -5.98 -7.22 -6.11
C GLU A 39 -5.77 -7.49 -4.62
N LEU A 40 -6.33 -6.62 -3.78
CA LEU A 40 -6.51 -6.79 -2.33
C LEU A 40 -7.99 -7.02 -2.04
N ASP A 41 -8.32 -7.36 -0.79
CA ASP A 41 -9.71 -7.45 -0.36
C ASP A 41 -10.46 -6.12 -0.65
N PRO A 42 -11.77 -6.16 -0.98
CA PRO A 42 -12.49 -4.97 -1.47
C PRO A 42 -12.46 -3.75 -0.55
N ASP A 43 -12.35 -3.97 0.76
CA ASP A 43 -12.29 -2.92 1.79
C ASP A 43 -10.86 -2.53 2.18
N VAL A 44 -9.83 -3.17 1.61
CA VAL A 44 -8.44 -2.90 2.00
C VAL A 44 -7.88 -1.78 1.14
N ALA A 45 -7.61 -0.65 1.79
CA ALA A 45 -6.92 0.50 1.24
C ALA A 45 -5.41 0.44 1.52
N VAL A 46 -4.61 0.96 0.59
CA VAL A 46 -3.16 1.11 0.74
C VAL A 46 -2.81 2.55 1.13
N GLN A 47 -2.23 2.71 2.31
CA GLN A 47 -1.72 3.98 2.79
C GLN A 47 -0.39 4.33 2.11
N ASP A 48 0.57 3.41 2.15
CA ASP A 48 1.89 3.56 1.53
C ASP A 48 2.50 2.19 1.25
N PHE A 49 3.56 2.14 0.45
CA PHE A 49 4.31 0.91 0.19
C PHE A 49 5.78 1.18 -0.10
N ASP A 50 6.63 0.18 0.15
CA ASP A 50 8.03 0.19 -0.25
C ASP A 50 8.37 -1.12 -0.96
N VAL A 51 9.40 -1.07 -1.80
CA VAL A 51 9.82 -2.16 -2.69
C VAL A 51 11.30 -2.41 -2.51
N ARG A 52 11.66 -3.67 -2.22
CA ARG A 52 13.06 -4.08 -2.13
C ARG A 52 13.21 -5.56 -2.39
N ASP A 53 14.30 -5.96 -3.07
CA ASP A 53 14.64 -7.34 -3.38
C ASP A 53 13.46 -8.16 -3.96
N ASN A 54 12.71 -7.59 -4.90
CA ASN A 54 11.53 -8.19 -5.51
C ASN A 54 10.39 -8.52 -4.52
N LYS A 55 10.33 -7.79 -3.41
CA LYS A 55 9.21 -7.81 -2.47
C LYS A 55 8.62 -6.43 -2.29
N ILE A 56 7.32 -6.42 -2.02
CA ILE A 56 6.56 -5.24 -1.65
C ILE A 56 6.15 -5.39 -0.19
N ILE A 57 6.34 -4.34 0.61
CA ILE A 57 5.62 -4.16 1.88
C ILE A 57 4.60 -3.05 1.69
N ALA A 58 3.36 -3.31 2.07
CA ALA A 58 2.28 -2.35 2.00
C ALA A 58 1.73 -2.10 3.40
N LEU A 59 1.57 -0.82 3.73
CA LEU A 59 0.80 -0.37 4.89
C LEU A 59 -0.65 -0.22 4.46
N THR A 60 -1.54 -0.98 5.06
CA THR A 60 -2.95 -1.06 4.66
C THR A 60 -3.90 -0.81 5.83
N PHE A 61 -5.16 -0.48 5.52
CA PHE A 61 -6.23 -0.25 6.49
C PHE A 61 -7.61 -0.55 5.90
N SER A 62 -8.63 -0.72 6.75
CA SER A 62 -10.04 -0.81 6.31
C SER A 62 -10.54 0.56 5.85
N PHE A 63 -10.92 0.67 4.59
CA PHE A 63 -11.40 1.91 3.99
C PHE A 63 -12.73 2.33 4.61
N GLU A 64 -13.65 1.41 4.82
CA GLU A 64 -14.93 1.65 5.48
C GLU A 64 -14.76 2.15 6.92
N GLU A 65 -13.86 1.52 7.71
CA GLU A 65 -13.54 1.96 9.07
C GLU A 65 -12.98 3.39 9.06
N PHE A 66 -12.04 3.67 8.14
CA PHE A 66 -11.42 4.98 8.01
C PHE A 66 -12.45 6.07 7.65
N ILE A 67 -13.28 5.82 6.63
CA ILE A 67 -14.33 6.77 6.20
C ILE A 67 -15.33 7.01 7.33
N LYS A 68 -15.79 5.95 8.00
CA LYS A 68 -16.70 6.08 9.14
C LYS A 68 -16.08 6.93 10.25
N THR A 69 -14.87 6.59 10.66
CA THR A 69 -14.23 7.21 11.83
C THR A 69 -13.82 8.66 11.56
N LYS A 70 -13.13 8.92 10.44
CA LYS A 70 -12.54 10.25 10.16
C LYS A 70 -13.52 11.22 9.51
N PHE A 71 -14.48 10.73 8.70
CA PHE A 71 -15.38 11.62 7.97
C PHE A 71 -16.81 11.64 8.52
N LYS A 72 -17.37 10.48 8.91
CA LYS A 72 -18.75 10.44 9.44
C LYS A 72 -18.80 10.86 10.91
N GLU A 73 -17.91 10.31 11.73
CA GLU A 73 -17.82 10.61 13.16
C GLU A 73 -16.92 11.82 13.46
N GLN A 74 -16.14 12.27 12.47
CA GLN A 74 -15.18 13.38 12.59
C GLN A 74 -14.18 13.21 13.75
N ASN A 75 -13.88 11.95 14.11
CA ASN A 75 -12.99 11.64 15.23
C ASN A 75 -11.55 11.49 14.75
N ASN A 76 -10.88 12.64 14.57
CA ASN A 76 -9.50 12.67 14.09
C ASN A 76 -8.50 12.00 15.04
N SER A 77 -8.83 11.88 16.33
CA SER A 77 -7.98 11.26 17.36
C SER A 77 -8.22 9.76 17.54
N ALA A 78 -9.24 9.20 16.89
CA ALA A 78 -9.48 7.77 16.94
C ALA A 78 -8.32 7.02 16.28
N LYS A 79 -7.89 5.95 16.97
CA LYS A 79 -6.92 5.01 16.44
C LYS A 79 -7.62 4.02 15.53
N ILE A 80 -7.06 3.80 14.35
CA ILE A 80 -7.51 2.76 13.41
C ILE A 80 -6.49 1.62 13.39
N ASN A 81 -6.92 0.45 12.96
CA ASN A 81 -6.03 -0.68 12.75
C ASN A 81 -5.38 -0.57 11.36
N TYR A 82 -4.06 -0.68 11.35
CA TYR A 82 -3.25 -0.83 10.16
C TYR A 82 -2.67 -2.23 10.11
N SER A 83 -2.56 -2.80 8.92
CA SER A 83 -1.88 -4.06 8.67
C SER A 83 -0.65 -3.79 7.80
N ILE A 84 0.44 -4.50 8.08
CA ILE A 84 1.61 -4.53 7.20
C ILE A 84 1.57 -5.85 6.45
N ILE A 85 1.41 -5.76 5.13
CA ILE A 85 1.32 -6.91 4.24
C ILE A 85 2.62 -7.01 3.45
N GLU A 86 3.29 -8.16 3.51
CA GLU A 86 4.36 -8.53 2.59
C GLU A 86 3.76 -9.30 1.40
N MET A 87 4.23 -9.00 0.19
CA MET A 87 3.86 -9.72 -1.04
C MET A 87 4.99 -9.71 -2.06
N ASP A 88 4.91 -10.57 -3.06
CA ASP A 88 5.82 -10.51 -4.21
C ASP A 88 5.47 -9.36 -5.18
N MET A 89 6.33 -9.12 -6.18
CA MET A 89 6.13 -8.07 -7.18
C MET A 89 4.82 -8.19 -7.97
N GLU A 90 4.23 -9.38 -8.05
CA GLU A 90 2.98 -9.60 -8.76
C GLU A 90 1.76 -9.25 -7.89
N GLY A 91 1.97 -9.01 -6.59
CA GLY A 91 0.92 -8.89 -5.59
C GLY A 91 0.35 -10.24 -5.14
N SER A 92 1.06 -11.33 -5.41
CA SER A 92 0.73 -12.69 -4.98
C SER A 92 1.43 -13.02 -3.66
N ASN A 93 1.18 -14.21 -3.12
CA ASN A 93 1.81 -14.71 -1.88
C ASN A 93 1.71 -13.74 -0.69
N LYS A 94 0.54 -13.10 -0.56
CA LYS A 94 0.27 -12.07 0.44
C LYS A 94 0.33 -12.66 1.85
N LYS A 95 1.03 -11.97 2.75
CA LYS A 95 1.10 -12.33 4.17
C LYS A 95 1.03 -11.09 5.04
N VAL A 96 0.10 -11.07 5.98
CA VAL A 96 0.11 -10.09 7.08
C VAL A 96 1.28 -10.44 7.99
N ILE A 97 2.24 -9.53 8.11
CA ILE A 97 3.45 -9.72 8.94
C ILE A 97 3.40 -8.93 10.25
N SER A 98 2.54 -7.91 10.34
CA SER A 98 2.31 -7.16 11.57
C SER A 98 0.99 -6.39 11.50
N GLU A 99 0.47 -6.02 12.66
CA GLU A 99 -0.70 -5.16 12.83
C GLU A 99 -0.41 -4.10 13.88
N ILE A 100 -0.87 -2.88 13.64
CA ILE A 100 -0.58 -1.71 14.48
C ILE A 100 -1.84 -0.89 14.64
N LYS A 101 -2.08 -0.40 15.86
CA LYS A 101 -3.20 0.49 16.16
C LYS A 101 -2.70 1.90 16.46
N ALA A 102 -2.95 2.83 15.55
CA ALA A 102 -2.41 4.18 15.59
C ALA A 102 -3.42 5.23 15.11
N VAL A 103 -3.22 6.49 15.50
CA VAL A 103 -4.08 7.62 15.07
C VAL A 103 -3.89 7.91 13.59
N SER A 104 -2.62 7.89 13.16
CA SER A 104 -2.16 7.96 11.78
C SER A 104 -0.82 7.24 11.68
N VAL A 105 -0.57 6.67 10.51
CA VAL A 105 0.75 6.24 10.03
C VAL A 105 0.77 6.66 8.57
N ASP A 106 1.75 7.48 8.19
CA ASP A 106 1.75 8.12 6.88
C ASP A 106 2.62 7.38 5.88
N SER A 107 3.67 6.70 6.37
CA SER A 107 4.67 6.05 5.51
C SER A 107 5.19 4.72 6.05
N ILE A 108 5.73 3.91 5.13
CA ILE A 108 6.38 2.64 5.42
C ILE A 108 7.65 2.48 4.58
N SER A 109 8.72 1.94 5.17
CA SER A 109 9.92 1.57 4.40
C SER A 109 10.70 0.41 5.02
N PHE A 110 11.43 -0.31 4.18
CA PHE A 110 12.45 -1.23 4.64
C PHE A 110 13.65 -0.47 5.21
N SER A 111 14.06 -0.82 6.43
CA SER A 111 15.34 -0.36 6.98
C SER A 111 16.51 -0.75 6.07
N LYS A 112 17.62 0.01 6.15
CA LYS A 112 18.81 -0.27 5.33
C LYS A 112 19.37 -1.68 5.56
N SER A 113 19.33 -2.18 6.79
CA SER A 113 19.79 -3.55 7.13
C SER A 113 18.76 -4.62 6.81
N LYS A 114 17.49 -4.25 6.58
CA LYS A 114 16.35 -5.13 6.29
C LYS A 114 15.85 -5.95 7.48
N ASP A 115 16.43 -5.75 8.67
CA ASP A 115 16.02 -6.49 9.88
C ASP A 115 14.73 -5.93 10.50
N PHE A 116 14.35 -4.72 10.12
CA PHE A 116 13.14 -4.06 10.60
C PHE A 116 12.48 -3.19 9.54
N ILE A 117 11.21 -2.88 9.78
CA ILE A 117 10.39 -1.95 9.00
C ILE A 117 10.32 -0.63 9.78
N ILE A 118 10.47 0.47 9.05
CA ILE A 118 10.36 1.83 9.58
C ILE A 118 8.99 2.38 9.22
N LEU A 119 8.33 2.99 10.19
CA LEU A 119 7.05 3.66 10.04
C LEU A 119 7.23 5.13 10.41
N GLY A 120 6.58 6.01 9.63
CA GLY A 120 6.59 7.45 9.84
C GLY A 120 5.18 8.00 9.93
#